data_AF-A0A9N8MHX2-F1
#
_entry.id   AF-A0A9N8MHX2-F1
#
_cell.length_a   1.000
_cell.length_b   1.000
_cell.length_c   1.000
_cell.angle_alpha   90.00
_cell.angle_beta   90.00
_cell.angle_gamma   90.00
#
_symmetry.space_group_name_H-M   'P 1'
#
loop_
_entity.id
_entity.type
_entity.pdbx_description
1 polymer ?
#
loop_
_entity_poly.entity_id
_entity_poly.type
_entity_poly.pdbx_seq_one_letter_code
_entity_poly.pdbx_strand_id
1 'polypeptide(L)'
;MKNLGLKSILLFVITFFFNIHAQIGNVGINTASPTETLNINGTLRIRKVPVKGSFGVSTLQFEADQASFYKPTFFTDFNGNFTLRGSSASTDFFELESAGSNNNGQFQFTIGDDGDEPIIFYRDRYDRTPRLREMLRM
;
A
#
# COMPACT_ATOMS: atom_id res chain seq x y z
N MET A 1 19.60 56.43 13.23
CA MET A 1 19.73 55.03 12.72
C MET A 1 18.65 54.20 13.41
N LYS A 2 17.49 54.03 12.76
CA LYS A 2 16.22 53.64 13.42
C LYS A 2 15.89 52.17 13.13
N ASN A 3 15.75 51.35 14.17
CA ASN A 3 14.95 50.11 14.27
C ASN A 3 15.06 49.02 13.18
N LEU A 4 16.08 49.02 12.31
CA LEU A 4 16.21 48.05 11.22
C LEU A 4 16.40 46.60 11.74
N GLY A 5 17.16 46.44 12.83
CA GLY A 5 17.36 45.13 13.48
C GLY A 5 16.09 44.55 14.08
N LEU A 6 15.30 45.37 14.79
CA LEU A 6 14.06 44.92 15.43
C LEU A 6 12.97 44.56 14.39
N LYS A 7 12.88 45.32 13.29
CA LYS A 7 11.97 45.01 12.17
C LYS A 7 12.36 43.72 11.44
N SER A 8 13.66 43.47 11.23
CA SER A 8 14.13 42.25 10.56
C SER A 8 13.95 41.01 11.44
N ILE A 9 14.17 41.15 12.76
CA ILE A 9 13.90 40.08 13.74
C ILE A 9 12.41 39.80 13.82
N LEU A 10 11.56 40.82 13.89
CA LEU A 10 10.12 40.66 13.92
C LEU A 10 9.59 40.02 12.63
N LEU A 11 10.11 40.42 11.46
CA LEU A 11 9.75 39.82 10.18
C LEU A 11 10.19 38.35 10.12
N PHE A 12 11.43 38.04 10.50
CA PHE A 12 11.95 36.67 10.57
C PHE A 12 11.09 35.81 11.49
N VAL A 13 10.80 36.28 12.70
CA VAL A 13 9.94 35.62 13.69
C VAL A 13 8.55 35.35 13.09
N ILE A 14 7.89 36.35 12.51
CA ILE A 14 6.57 36.19 11.89
C ILE A 14 6.63 35.14 10.77
N THR A 15 7.59 35.22 9.84
CA THR A 15 7.71 34.23 8.76
C THR A 15 8.07 32.85 9.27
N PHE A 16 8.94 32.73 10.28
CA PHE A 16 9.37 31.46 10.84
C PHE A 16 8.22 30.75 11.56
N PHE A 17 7.44 31.48 12.37
CA PHE A 17 6.26 30.93 13.03
C PHE A 17 5.11 30.63 12.05
N PHE A 18 4.93 31.42 10.97
CA PHE A 18 3.98 31.07 9.88
C PHE A 18 4.35 29.78 9.14
N ASN A 19 5.65 29.47 9.01
CA ASN A 19 6.08 28.21 8.41
C ASN A 19 5.92 26.99 9.35
N ILE A 20 5.82 27.22 10.67
CA ILE A 20 5.67 26.15 11.67
C ILE A 20 4.20 25.91 12.07
N HIS A 21 3.33 26.92 11.92
CA HIS A 21 1.92 26.79 12.28
C HIS A 21 1.04 26.44 11.06
N ALA A 22 0.83 25.13 10.90
CA ALA A 22 -0.17 24.47 10.05
C ALA A 22 0.15 24.34 8.55
N GLN A 23 0.93 23.30 8.22
CA GLN A 23 0.77 22.66 6.93
C GLN A 23 -0.60 21.95 6.89
N ILE A 24 -1.59 22.64 6.32
CA ILE A 24 -2.92 22.10 5.99
C ILE A 24 -2.96 21.46 4.59
N GLY A 25 -1.88 21.57 3.83
CA GLY A 25 -1.72 21.02 2.49
C GLY A 25 -0.79 19.80 2.44
N ASN A 26 -0.47 19.37 1.23
CA ASN A 26 0.41 18.23 0.97
C ASN A 26 1.88 18.51 1.38
N VAL A 27 2.56 17.49 1.91
CA VAL A 27 4.02 17.49 2.14
C VAL A 27 4.74 16.96 0.92
N GLY A 28 5.67 17.75 0.40
CA GLY A 28 6.68 17.27 -0.53
C GLY A 28 8.01 17.04 0.17
N ILE A 29 8.58 15.84 0.05
CA ILE A 29 10.00 15.62 0.34
C ILE A 29 10.67 15.30 -1.00
N ASN A 30 11.53 16.20 -1.47
CA ASN A 30 12.12 16.17 -2.80
C ASN A 30 11.05 16.24 -3.94
N THR A 31 9.93 16.91 -3.67
CA THR A 31 8.82 17.08 -4.61
C THR A 31 8.26 18.50 -4.50
N ALA A 32 8.49 19.33 -5.52
CA ALA A 32 8.07 20.74 -5.51
C ALA A 32 6.56 20.94 -5.73
N SER A 33 5.87 19.94 -6.28
CA SER A 33 4.42 19.95 -6.49
C SER A 33 3.82 18.61 -6.08
N PRO A 34 3.62 18.38 -4.77
CA PRO A 34 3.11 17.12 -4.24
C PRO A 34 1.69 16.83 -4.69
N THR A 35 1.43 15.64 -5.25
CA THR A 35 0.08 15.23 -5.67
C THR A 35 -0.71 14.53 -4.55
N GLU A 36 -0.01 14.00 -3.55
CA GLU A 36 -0.56 13.30 -2.40
C GLU A 36 -0.25 14.02 -1.08
N THR A 37 -1.01 13.76 -0.02
CA THR A 37 -0.80 14.37 1.32
C THR A 37 0.64 14.24 1.81
N LEU A 38 1.31 13.13 1.49
CA LEU A 38 2.75 12.98 1.62
C LEU A 38 3.30 12.39 0.33
N ASN A 39 4.04 13.19 -0.43
CA ASN A 39 4.69 12.77 -1.66
C ASN A 39 6.20 12.79 -1.48
N ILE A 40 6.83 11.61 -1.52
CA ILE A 40 8.28 11.46 -1.39
C ILE A 40 8.83 10.97 -2.73
N ASN A 41 9.67 11.77 -3.37
CA ASN A 41 10.47 11.33 -4.51
C ASN A 41 11.77 10.70 -4.00
N GLY A 42 11.68 9.45 -3.54
CA GLY A 42 12.77 8.72 -2.88
C GLY A 42 12.25 7.58 -2.00
N THR A 43 13.07 7.14 -1.03
CA THR A 43 12.71 6.05 -0.11
C THR A 43 12.15 6.57 1.21
N LEU A 44 11.01 6.06 1.62
CA LEU A 44 10.49 6.26 2.97
C LEU A 44 10.95 5.12 3.89
N ARG A 45 11.72 5.44 4.94
CA ARG A 45 12.08 4.48 5.99
C ARG A 45 11.16 4.62 7.18
N ILE A 46 10.38 3.58 7.47
CA ILE A 46 9.51 3.52 8.64
C ILE A 46 9.97 2.36 9.53
N ARG A 47 10.04 2.59 10.85
CA ARG A 47 10.41 1.53 11.81
C ARG A 47 9.23 0.60 12.12
N LYS A 48 8.00 1.12 12.11
CA LYS A 48 6.76 0.39 12.34
C LYS A 48 5.60 1.10 11.65
N VAL A 49 4.78 0.37 10.90
CA VAL A 49 3.56 0.88 10.24
C VAL A 49 2.35 0.20 10.87
N PRO A 50 1.75 0.73 11.95
CA PRO A 50 0.48 0.22 12.45
C PRO A 50 -0.62 0.68 11.50
N VAL A 51 -1.11 -0.21 10.65
CA VAL A 51 -2.28 0.05 9.82
C VAL A 51 -3.52 -0.31 10.65
N LYS A 52 -4.37 0.68 10.91
CA LYS A 52 -5.68 0.48 11.54
C LYS A 52 -6.70 1.27 10.73
N GLY A 53 -7.46 0.58 9.90
CA GLY A 53 -8.57 1.21 9.21
C GLY A 53 -9.83 1.25 10.09
N SER A 54 -10.93 1.68 9.49
CA SER A 54 -12.20 1.79 10.18
C SER A 54 -12.84 0.42 10.41
N PHE A 55 -13.62 0.29 11.48
CA PHE A 55 -14.39 -0.93 11.79
C PHE A 55 -13.55 -2.24 11.89
N GLY A 56 -12.27 -2.12 12.28
CA GLY A 56 -11.38 -3.28 12.43
C GLY A 56 -10.77 -3.79 11.12
N VAL A 57 -11.15 -3.22 9.98
CA VAL A 57 -10.55 -3.53 8.68
C VAL A 57 -9.27 -2.71 8.52
N SER A 58 -8.16 -3.33 8.14
CA SER A 58 -6.88 -2.62 7.96
C SER A 58 -6.26 -3.01 6.62
N THR A 59 -5.73 -2.06 5.84
CA THR A 59 -5.17 -2.32 4.50
C THR A 59 -3.87 -1.58 4.23
N LEU A 60 -2.89 -2.29 3.67
CA LEU A 60 -1.78 -1.72 2.93
C LEU A 60 -2.01 -2.02 1.45
N GLN A 61 -2.27 -0.98 0.67
CA GLN A 61 -2.55 -1.08 -0.78
C GLN A 61 -1.36 -0.56 -1.58
N PHE A 62 -1.10 -1.22 -2.71
CA PHE A 62 -0.15 -0.76 -3.72
C PHE A 62 -0.89 -0.14 -4.90
N GLU A 63 -0.33 0.91 -5.49
CA GLU A 63 -0.87 1.49 -6.71
C GLU A 63 -0.71 0.53 -7.90
N ALA A 64 -1.75 0.44 -8.73
CA ALA A 64 -1.81 -0.43 -9.89
C ALA A 64 -2.83 0.12 -10.90
N ASP A 65 -2.38 0.99 -11.81
CA ASP A 65 -3.27 1.76 -12.71
C ASP A 65 -4.07 0.88 -13.68
N GLN A 66 -3.54 -0.29 -14.02
CA GLN A 66 -4.17 -1.22 -14.96
C GLN A 66 -5.03 -2.28 -14.26
N ALA A 67 -5.22 -2.20 -12.94
CA ALA A 67 -6.11 -3.08 -12.19
C ALA A 67 -7.51 -2.45 -12.09
N SER A 68 -8.53 -3.11 -12.62
CA SER A 68 -9.92 -2.66 -12.62
C SER A 68 -10.72 -3.17 -11.43
N PHE A 69 -10.49 -4.39 -10.94
CA PHE A 69 -11.23 -4.94 -9.79
C PHE A 69 -10.56 -4.62 -8.46
N TYR A 70 -9.34 -5.09 -8.26
CA TYR A 70 -8.63 -4.93 -7.01
C TYR A 70 -7.20 -4.49 -7.26
N LYS A 71 -6.82 -3.33 -6.73
CA LYS A 71 -5.39 -3.03 -6.59
C LYS A 71 -4.76 -4.02 -5.60
N PRO A 72 -3.47 -4.39 -5.74
CA PRO A 72 -2.83 -5.32 -4.82
C PRO A 72 -2.88 -4.83 -3.36
N THR A 73 -3.23 -5.70 -2.43
CA THR A 73 -3.38 -5.36 -1.01
C THR A 73 -2.88 -6.47 -0.09
N PHE A 74 -2.41 -6.05 1.09
CA PHE A 74 -2.42 -6.87 2.30
C PHE A 74 -3.47 -6.27 3.23
N PHE A 75 -4.48 -7.03 3.62
CA PHE A 75 -5.51 -6.51 4.49
C PHE A 75 -5.95 -7.51 5.55
N THR A 76 -6.52 -6.99 6.63
CA THR A 76 -7.24 -7.78 7.62
C THR A 76 -8.69 -7.35 7.69
N ASP A 77 -9.61 -8.30 7.88
CA ASP A 77 -11.02 -8.02 8.09
C ASP A 77 -11.36 -7.80 9.58
N PHE A 78 -12.65 -7.57 9.88
CA PHE A 78 -13.12 -7.37 11.26
C PHE A 78 -13.08 -8.65 12.12
N ASN A 79 -13.03 -9.83 11.50
CA ASN A 79 -12.86 -11.12 12.19
C ASN A 79 -11.39 -11.42 12.50
N GLY A 80 -10.46 -10.61 11.99
CA GLY A 80 -9.02 -10.81 12.14
C GLY A 80 -8.42 -11.72 11.08
N ASN A 81 -9.18 -12.05 10.02
CA ASN A 81 -8.66 -12.79 8.88
C ASN A 81 -7.64 -11.93 8.13
N PHE A 82 -6.54 -12.52 7.68
CA PHE A 82 -5.55 -11.90 6.82
C PHE A 82 -5.70 -12.37 5.37
N THR A 83 -5.65 -11.41 4.44
CA THR A 83 -5.72 -11.67 3.00
C THR A 83 -4.59 -10.93 2.30
N LEU A 84 -3.89 -11.68 1.44
CA LEU A 84 -3.06 -11.12 0.38
C LEU A 84 -3.86 -11.22 -0.91
N ARG A 85 -4.09 -10.09 -1.56
CA ARG A 85 -4.78 -10.01 -2.85
C ARG A 85 -3.87 -9.37 -3.89
N GLY A 86 -3.78 -9.98 -5.06
CA GLY A 86 -3.07 -9.42 -6.21
C GLY A 86 -3.98 -9.23 -7.41
N SER A 87 -3.73 -8.16 -8.18
CA SER A 87 -4.33 -7.98 -9.50
C SER A 87 -3.62 -8.83 -10.54
N SER A 88 -4.36 -9.40 -11.48
CA SER A 88 -3.86 -9.92 -12.74
C SER A 88 -4.60 -9.17 -13.85
N ALA A 89 -3.87 -8.56 -14.79
CA ALA A 89 -4.40 -7.81 -15.95
C ALA A 89 -5.87 -7.35 -15.90
N SER A 90 -6.15 -6.08 -15.60
CA SER A 90 -7.51 -5.54 -15.57
C SER A 90 -8.39 -6.20 -14.51
N THR A 91 -9.15 -7.21 -14.88
CA THR A 91 -10.29 -7.77 -14.12
C THR A 91 -9.96 -9.09 -13.45
N ASP A 92 -8.81 -9.71 -13.75
CA ASP A 92 -8.38 -10.92 -13.06
C ASP A 92 -7.74 -10.62 -11.70
N PHE A 93 -7.77 -11.60 -10.81
CA PHE A 93 -7.13 -11.51 -9.50
C PHE A 93 -6.80 -12.87 -8.91
N PHE A 94 -5.98 -12.85 -7.87
CA PHE A 94 -5.78 -13.99 -6.98
C PHE A 94 -5.79 -13.57 -5.52
N GLU A 95 -6.15 -14.50 -4.65
CA GLU A 95 -6.14 -14.31 -3.20
C GLU A 95 -5.48 -15.50 -2.50
N LEU A 96 -4.69 -15.17 -1.48
CA LEU A 96 -4.20 -16.11 -0.47
C LEU A 96 -4.71 -15.58 0.87
N GLU A 97 -5.63 -16.31 1.50
CA GLU A 97 -6.34 -15.79 2.65
C GLU A 97 -6.56 -16.83 3.75
N SER A 98 -6.59 -16.34 4.99
CA SER A 98 -7.36 -17.01 6.03
C SER A 98 -8.81 -16.55 5.92
N ALA A 99 -9.79 -17.41 6.17
CA ALA A 99 -11.19 -17.03 6.23
C ALA A 99 -11.89 -17.69 7.42
N GLY A 100 -13.11 -17.24 7.70
CA GLY A 100 -13.96 -17.79 8.75
C GLY A 100 -14.23 -16.82 9.89
N SER A 101 -14.94 -17.31 10.91
CA SER A 101 -15.26 -16.56 12.12
C SER A 101 -15.19 -17.47 13.35
N ASN A 102 -14.94 -16.89 14.52
CA ASN A 102 -14.77 -17.62 15.77
C ASN A 102 -13.73 -18.75 15.65
N ASN A 103 -14.17 -20.02 15.74
CA ASN A 103 -13.32 -21.21 15.67
C ASN A 103 -13.40 -21.94 14.30
N ASN A 104 -14.01 -21.32 13.29
CA ASN A 104 -14.22 -21.93 11.96
C ASN A 104 -13.21 -21.39 10.94
N GLY A 105 -11.93 -21.35 11.31
CA GLY A 105 -10.85 -20.86 10.46
C GLY A 105 -10.54 -21.80 9.30
N GLN A 106 -10.17 -21.23 8.15
CA GLN A 106 -9.73 -21.96 6.96
C GLN A 106 -8.62 -21.20 6.23
N PHE A 107 -7.81 -21.92 5.47
CA PHE A 107 -6.90 -21.33 4.49
C PHE A 107 -7.50 -21.51 3.09
N GLN A 108 -7.51 -20.44 2.29
CA GLN A 108 -8.08 -20.43 0.94
C GLN A 108 -7.09 -19.88 -0.07
N PHE A 109 -7.18 -20.43 -1.28
CA PHE A 109 -6.57 -19.90 -2.48
C PHE A 109 -7.69 -19.68 -3.50
N THR A 110 -7.88 -18.44 -3.90
CA THR A 110 -8.96 -18.02 -4.80
C THR A 110 -8.35 -17.42 -6.05
N ILE A 111 -8.84 -17.83 -7.21
CA ILE A 111 -8.56 -17.16 -8.49
C ILE A 111 -9.86 -16.57 -8.99
N GLY A 112 -9.85 -15.27 -9.28
CA GLY A 112 -10.89 -14.62 -10.05
C GLY A 112 -10.39 -14.42 -11.47
N ASP A 113 -11.03 -15.09 -12.39
CA ASP A 113 -10.72 -15.10 -13.82
C ASP A 113 -12.03 -14.77 -14.54
N ASP A 114 -12.01 -13.77 -15.42
CA ASP A 114 -13.18 -13.37 -16.21
C ASP A 114 -13.12 -13.82 -17.68
N GLY A 115 -12.17 -14.69 -18.03
CA GLY A 115 -11.97 -15.24 -19.37
C GLY A 115 -11.70 -16.75 -19.43
N ASP A 116 -10.90 -17.16 -20.42
CA ASP A 116 -10.53 -18.56 -20.73
C ASP A 116 -9.06 -18.85 -20.32
N GLU A 117 -8.54 -18.11 -19.34
CA GLU A 117 -7.16 -18.19 -18.89
C GLU A 117 -6.91 -19.47 -18.06
N PRO A 118 -5.78 -20.16 -18.24
CA PRO A 118 -5.48 -21.34 -17.45
C PRO A 118 -4.98 -20.98 -16.04
N ILE A 119 -5.53 -21.62 -15.02
CA ILE A 119 -4.90 -21.69 -13.69
C ILE A 119 -3.67 -22.61 -13.78
N ILE A 120 -2.46 -22.03 -13.63
CA ILE A 120 -1.20 -22.77 -13.79
C ILE A 120 -0.39 -22.78 -12.48
N PHE A 121 0.03 -23.97 -12.06
CA PHE A 121 1.04 -24.14 -11.02
C PHE A 121 2.42 -24.39 -11.65
N TYR A 122 3.43 -23.69 -11.15
CA TYR A 122 4.82 -23.87 -11.56
C TYR A 122 5.65 -24.37 -10.40
N ARG A 123 6.47 -25.40 -10.65
CA ARG A 123 7.58 -25.75 -9.77
C ARG A 123 8.86 -25.11 -10.27
N ASP A 124 9.46 -24.27 -9.43
CA ASP A 124 10.80 -23.74 -9.69
C ASP A 124 11.87 -24.74 -9.23
N ARG A 125 12.97 -24.84 -9.97
CA ARG A 125 14.11 -25.69 -9.62
C ARG A 125 15.35 -24.82 -9.53
N TYR A 126 16.12 -25.00 -8.45
CA TYR A 126 17.34 -24.24 -8.22
C TYR A 126 18.44 -24.50 -9.27
N ASP A 127 18.33 -25.61 -10.02
CA ASP A 127 19.30 -26.07 -11.02
C ASP A 127 19.27 -25.32 -12.36
N ARG A 128 18.55 -24.19 -12.44
CA ARG A 128 18.36 -23.38 -13.67
C ARG A 128 17.69 -24.12 -14.82
N THR A 129 17.07 -25.28 -14.58
CA THR A 129 16.22 -25.89 -15.60
C THR A 129 14.93 -25.08 -15.77
N PRO A 130 14.31 -25.10 -16.96
CA PRO A 130 13.05 -24.39 -17.18
C PRO A 130 11.98 -24.83 -16.18
N ARG A 131 11.20 -23.86 -15.69
CA ARG A 131 10.07 -24.13 -14.78
C ARG A 131 9.11 -25.10 -15.45
N LEU A 132 8.70 -26.12 -14.70
CA LEU A 132 7.72 -27.11 -15.18
C LEU A 132 6.33 -26.71 -14.71
N ARG A 133 5.34 -26.82 -15.62
CA ARG A 133 3.92 -26.76 -15.25
C ARG A 133 3.56 -28.04 -14.54
N GLU A 134 2.88 -27.94 -13.41
CA GLU A 134 2.44 -29.08 -12.63
C GLU A 134 0.98 -28.92 -12.21
N MET A 135 0.40 -30.00 -11.69
CA MET A 135 -0.88 -29.97 -11.00
C MET A 135 -0.65 -29.73 -9.51
N LEU A 136 -1.60 -29.06 -8.86
CA LEU A 136 -1.67 -29.05 -7.40
C LEU A 136 -1.79 -30.51 -6.90
N ARG A 137 -0.92 -30.90 -5.98
CA ARG A 137 -0.94 -32.22 -5.34
C ARG A 137 -1.42 -32.03 -3.91
N MET A 138 -2.50 -32.72 -3.54
CA MET A 138 -3.05 -32.76 -2.19
C MET A 138 -2.88 -34.15 -1.60
#